data_AF-A0A164C7X2-F1
#
_entry.id   AF-A0A164C7X2-F1
#
_cell.length_a   1.000
_cell.length_b   1.000
_cell.length_c   1.000
_cell.angle_alpha   90.00
_cell.angle_beta   90.00
_cell.angle_gamma   90.00
#
_symmetry.space_group_name_H-M   'P 1'
#
loop_
_entity.id
_entity.type
_entity.pdbx_description
1 polymer ?
#
loop_
_entity_poly.entity_id
_entity_poly.type
_entity_poly.pdbx_seq_one_letter_code
_entity_poly.pdbx_strand_id
1 'polypeptide(L)'
;MTKPFSTNPKLADWVPSPQQIKTIEKARLLLDLVPEEEGDATNRLRINTLNVYACLHPEVTDPQQLVDHACEFMAQQVIRRRRSKGQEKGE
;
A
#
# COMPACT_ATOMS: atom_id res chain seq x y z
N MET A 1 -8.60 -21.42 10.82
CA MET A 1 -7.58 -20.67 10.05
C MET A 1 -7.84 -19.20 10.27
N THR A 2 -6.86 -18.45 10.79
CA THR A 2 -6.97 -16.98 10.90
C THR A 2 -6.94 -16.39 9.50
N LYS A 3 -7.87 -15.48 9.19
CA LYS A 3 -7.91 -14.78 7.90
C LYS A 3 -6.62 -13.94 7.75
N PRO A 4 -5.97 -13.93 6.57
CA PRO A 4 -4.78 -13.10 6.36
C PRO A 4 -5.15 -11.62 6.52
N PHE A 5 -4.17 -10.81 6.95
CA PHE A 5 -4.37 -9.38 7.18
C PHE A 5 -4.59 -8.57 5.89
N SER A 6 -4.10 -9.07 4.76
CA SER A 6 -4.28 -8.48 3.44
C SER A 6 -4.77 -9.54 2.46
N THR A 7 -5.57 -9.13 1.46
CA THR A 7 -5.96 -10.03 0.37
C THR A 7 -4.90 -10.14 -0.73
N ASN A 8 -3.80 -9.38 -0.63
CA ASN A 8 -2.68 -9.45 -1.56
C ASN A 8 -1.96 -10.80 -1.43
N PRO A 9 -1.90 -11.63 -2.48
CA PRO A 9 -1.27 -12.95 -2.42
C PRO A 9 0.24 -12.86 -2.15
N LYS A 10 0.89 -11.73 -2.47
CA LYS A 10 2.32 -11.51 -2.16
C LYS A 10 2.59 -11.29 -0.68
N LEU A 11 1.55 -11.06 0.12
CA LEU A 11 1.62 -10.85 1.57
C LEU A 11 0.92 -11.99 2.34
N ALA A 12 0.65 -13.13 1.68
CA ALA A 12 -0.09 -14.24 2.30
C ALA A 12 0.57 -14.78 3.57
N ASP A 13 1.91 -14.83 3.60
CA ASP A 13 2.70 -15.31 4.74
C ASP A 13 3.10 -14.18 5.71
N TRP A 14 2.76 -12.93 5.38
CA TRP A 14 3.13 -11.79 6.21
C TRP A 14 2.18 -11.65 7.40
N VAL A 15 2.73 -11.74 8.60
CA VAL A 15 2.03 -11.49 9.86
C VAL A 15 2.52 -10.16 10.44
N PRO A 16 1.73 -9.07 10.35
CA PRO A 16 2.13 -7.77 10.88
C PRO A 16 2.15 -7.78 12.41
N SER A 17 3.07 -7.04 12.99
CA SER A 17 3.09 -6.78 14.44
C SER A 17 1.88 -5.95 14.88
N PRO A 18 1.49 -5.98 16.18
CA PRO A 18 0.41 -5.14 16.69
C PRO A 18 0.60 -3.64 16.41
N GLN A 19 1.85 -3.17 16.42
CA GLN A 19 2.17 -1.78 16.10
C GLN A 19 1.92 -1.48 14.62
N GLN A 20 2.35 -2.35 13.71
CA GLN A 20 2.07 -2.19 12.27
C GLN A 20 0.58 -2.21 11.98
N ILE A 21 -0.19 -3.12 12.60
CA ILE A 21 -1.65 -3.18 12.45
C ILE A 21 -2.26 -1.82 12.81
N LYS A 22 -1.92 -1.28 13.99
CA LYS A 22 -2.42 0.02 14.47
C LYS A 22 -2.01 1.18 13.57
N THR A 23 -0.78 1.18 13.07
CA THR A 23 -0.29 2.22 12.15
C THR A 23 -1.05 2.17 10.82
N ILE A 24 -1.27 0.97 10.25
CA ILE A 24 -2.01 0.78 9.01
C ILE A 24 -3.48 1.17 9.17
N GLU A 25 -4.14 0.76 10.25
CA GLU A 25 -5.54 1.12 10.53
C GLU A 25 -5.72 2.65 10.62
N LYS A 26 -4.80 3.33 11.30
CA LYS A 26 -4.82 4.81 11.36
C LYS A 26 -4.53 5.45 10.00
N ALA A 27 -3.61 4.90 9.21
CA ALA A 27 -3.33 5.40 7.86
C ALA A 27 -4.53 5.24 6.93
N ARG A 28 -5.30 4.14 7.07
CA ARG A 28 -6.56 3.95 6.35
C ARG A 28 -7.58 5.04 6.70
N LEU A 29 -7.71 5.40 7.98
CA LEU A 29 -8.58 6.48 8.42
C LEU A 29 -8.16 7.85 7.87
N LEU A 30 -6.85 8.16 7.83
CA LEU A 30 -6.34 9.41 7.26
C LEU A 30 -6.69 9.58 5.78
N LEU A 31 -6.80 8.47 5.06
CA LEU A 31 -7.14 8.43 3.63
C LEU A 31 -8.63 8.16 3.36
N ASP A 32 -9.45 8.11 4.42
CA ASP A 32 -10.88 7.83 4.39
C ASP A 32 -11.21 6.52 3.64
N LEU A 33 -10.40 5.48 3.89
CA LEU A 33 -10.50 4.17 3.24
C LEU A 33 -11.39 3.21 4.02
N VAL A 34 -12.25 2.50 3.29
CA VAL A 34 -13.08 1.40 3.81
C VAL A 34 -12.31 0.07 3.77
N PRO A 35 -12.73 -0.99 4.48
CA PRO A 35 -12.11 -2.30 4.37
C PRO A 35 -11.91 -2.79 2.93
N GLU A 36 -10.87 -3.63 2.71
CA GLU A 36 -10.43 -4.04 1.37
C GLU A 36 -11.55 -4.74 0.58
N GLU A 37 -12.41 -5.47 1.28
CA GLU A 37 -13.54 -6.23 0.73
C GLU A 37 -14.73 -5.36 0.31
N GLU A 38 -14.85 -4.16 0.89
CA GLU A 38 -15.98 -3.24 0.67
C GLU A 38 -15.64 -2.15 -0.37
N GLY A 39 -14.35 -1.92 -0.60
CA GLY A 39 -13.87 -0.83 -1.44
C GLY A 39 -13.77 -1.14 -2.94
N ASP A 40 -13.76 -0.07 -3.73
CA ASP A 40 -13.52 -0.13 -5.16
C ASP A 40 -12.05 -0.50 -5.49
N ALA A 41 -11.71 -0.51 -6.78
CA ALA A 41 -10.34 -0.81 -7.23
C ALA A 41 -9.30 0.19 -6.68
N THR A 42 -9.69 1.46 -6.50
CA THR A 42 -8.81 2.52 -5.99
C THR A 42 -8.52 2.31 -4.51
N ASN A 43 -9.57 2.02 -3.72
CA ASN A 43 -9.46 1.70 -2.30
C ASN A 43 -8.54 0.49 -2.08
N ARG A 44 -8.77 -0.59 -2.83
CA ARG A 44 -7.95 -1.80 -2.78
C ARG A 44 -6.49 -1.52 -3.16
N LEU A 45 -6.24 -0.70 -4.18
CA LEU A 45 -4.87 -0.33 -4.55
C LEU A 45 -4.16 0.44 -3.43
N ARG A 46 -4.84 1.39 -2.80
CA ARG A 46 -4.27 2.19 -1.70
C ARG A 46 -3.97 1.33 -0.48
N ILE A 47 -4.92 0.49 -0.05
CA ILE A 47 -4.71 -0.45 1.07
C ILE A 47 -3.55 -1.41 0.78
N ASN A 48 -3.50 -1.96 -0.44
CA ASN A 48 -2.41 -2.84 -0.83
C ASN A 48 -1.05 -2.13 -0.82
N THR A 49 -1.02 -0.86 -1.22
CA THR A 49 0.22 -0.08 -1.17
C THR A 49 0.65 0.18 0.27
N LEU A 50 -0.27 0.56 1.17
CA LEU A 50 0.02 0.73 2.59
C LEU A 50 0.55 -0.56 3.22
N ASN A 51 -0.10 -1.69 2.94
CA ASN A 51 0.29 -3.00 3.46
C ASN A 51 1.68 -3.42 2.94
N VAL A 52 1.95 -3.25 1.65
CA VAL A 52 3.28 -3.55 1.06
C VAL A 52 4.34 -2.66 1.70
N TYR A 53 4.07 -1.37 1.86
CA TYR A 53 5.06 -0.47 2.44
C TYR A 53 5.33 -0.80 3.91
N ALA A 54 4.29 -1.03 4.70
CA ALA A 54 4.44 -1.44 6.10
C ALA A 54 5.15 -2.80 6.25
N CYS A 55 5.00 -3.71 5.30
CA CYS A 55 5.74 -4.97 5.25
C CYS A 55 7.23 -4.76 4.98
N LEU A 56 7.58 -3.84 4.06
CA LEU A 56 8.96 -3.56 3.68
C LEU A 56 9.68 -2.65 4.68
N HIS A 57 8.94 -1.78 5.37
CA HIS A 57 9.43 -0.76 6.30
C HIS A 57 8.75 -0.88 7.67
N PRO A 58 8.99 -1.98 8.42
CA PRO A 58 8.38 -2.21 9.73
C PRO A 58 8.74 -1.12 10.77
N GLU A 59 9.82 -0.38 10.56
CA GLU A 59 10.25 0.74 11.39
C GLU A 59 9.35 1.98 11.31
N VAL A 60 8.52 2.10 10.26
CA VAL A 60 7.61 3.22 10.09
C VAL A 60 6.39 3.01 10.99
N THR A 61 6.37 3.72 12.11
CA THR A 61 5.28 3.64 13.09
C THR A 61 4.31 4.81 13.02
N ASP A 62 4.68 5.90 12.34
CA ASP A 62 3.82 7.07 12.16
C ASP A 62 2.84 6.85 10.98
N PRO A 63 1.52 6.94 11.20
CA PRO A 63 0.54 6.74 10.14
C PRO A 63 0.63 7.76 9.00
N GLN A 64 0.96 9.03 9.30
CA GLN A 64 1.07 10.05 8.26
C GLN A 64 2.30 9.79 7.39
N GLN A 65 3.45 9.51 8.00
CA GLN A 65 4.65 9.08 7.28
C GLN A 65 4.40 7.86 6.38
N LEU A 66 3.62 6.87 6.84
CA LEU A 66 3.26 5.71 6.02
C LEU A 66 2.43 6.12 4.80
N VAL A 67 1.47 7.04 4.96
CA VAL A 67 0.65 7.58 3.85
C VAL A 67 1.52 8.31 2.84
N ASP A 68 2.40 9.19 3.31
CA ASP A 68 3.24 10.02 2.45
C ASP A 68 4.17 9.14 1.60
N HIS A 69 4.86 8.19 2.24
CA HIS A 69 5.73 7.26 1.54
C HIS A 69 4.98 6.36 0.55
N ALA A 70 3.79 5.87 0.91
CA ALA A 70 2.97 5.06 0.01
C ALA A 70 2.51 5.88 -1.22
N CYS A 71 2.16 7.15 -1.03
CA CYS A 71 1.80 8.06 -2.12
C CYS A 71 2.99 8.36 -3.04
N GLU A 72 4.16 8.64 -2.47
CA GLU A 72 5.39 8.86 -3.23
C GLU A 72 5.75 7.63 -4.07
N PHE A 73 5.66 6.43 -3.48
CA PHE A 73 5.90 5.19 -4.21
C PHE A 73 4.96 5.07 -5.42
N MET A 74 3.65 5.31 -5.25
CA MET A 74 2.70 5.29 -6.37
C MET A 74 3.04 6.33 -7.45
N ALA A 75 3.39 7.56 -7.05
CA ALA A 75 3.78 8.61 -7.98
C ALA A 75 5.02 8.22 -8.80
N GLN A 76 6.02 7.63 -8.16
CA GLN A 76 7.21 7.12 -8.82
C GLN A 76 6.88 6.00 -9.84
N GLN A 77 5.97 5.09 -9.52
CA GLN A 77 5.54 4.05 -10.46
C GLN A 77 4.84 4.64 -11.70
N VAL A 78 4.01 5.67 -11.52
CA VAL A 78 3.37 6.39 -12.63
C VAL A 78 4.41 7.06 -13.52
N ILE A 79 5.39 7.76 -12.92
CA ILE A 79 6.48 8.42 -13.65
C ILE A 79 7.29 7.39 -14.46
N ARG A 80 7.67 6.26 -13.86
CA ARG A 80 8.43 5.19 -14.53
C ARG A 80 7.68 4.60 -15.72
N ARG A 81 6.38 4.34 -15.58
CA ARG A 81 5.53 3.84 -16.67
C ARG A 81 5.42 4.83 -17.81
N ARG A 82 5.31 6.13 -17.52
CA ARG A 82 5.28 7.18 -18.55
C ARG A 82 6.59 7.25 -19.33
N ARG A 83 7.73 7.15 -18.64
CA ARG A 83 9.06 7.16 -19.28
C ARG A 83 9.30 5.94 -20.16
N SER A 84 8.90 4.75 -19.68
CA SER A 84 9.04 3.50 -20.44
C SER A 84 8.23 3.52 -21.74
N LYS A 85 6.99 4.05 -21.70
CA LYS A 85 6.15 4.23 -22.90
C LYS A 85 6.66 5.31 -23.87
N GLY A 86 7.51 6.22 -23.40
CA GLY A 86 8.17 7.21 -24.25
C GLY A 86 9.36 6.63 -25.01
N GLN A 87 9.97 5.54 -24.51
CA GLN A 87 11.08 4.85 -25.17
C GLN A 87 10.59 3.83 -26.22
N GLU A 88 9.41 3.23 -26.05
CA GLU A 88 8.83 2.28 -27.03
C GLU A 88 8.26 2.95 -28.30
N LYS A 89 8.21 4.28 -28.38
CA LYS A 89 7.68 5.01 -29.55
C LYS A 89 8.76 5.71 -30.39
N GLY A 90 10.02 5.37 -30.17
CA GLY A 90 11.17 5.93 -30.87
C GLY A 90 12.05 4.87 -31.50
N GLU A 91 11.48 3.97 -32.29
CA GLU A 91 12.17 3.16 -33.31
C GLU A 91 11.32 3.13 -34.58
#